data_AF-A0A2N0LHZ2-F1
#
_entry.id   AF-A0A2N0LHZ2-F1
#
_cell.length_a   1.000
_cell.length_b   1.000
_cell.length_c   1.000
_cell.angle_alpha   90.00
_cell.angle_beta   90.00
_cell.angle_gamma   90.00
#
_symmetry.space_group_name_H-M   'P 1'
#
loop_
_entity.id
_entity.type
_entity.pdbx_description
1 polymer ?
#
loop_
_entity_poly.entity_id
_entity_poly.type
_entity_poly.pdbx_seq_one_letter_code
_entity_poly.pdbx_strand_id
1 'polypeptide(L)'
;MPVRTGKQYIDGLSERPPNLYMSGKKVKDATKEPGLMGGIKTLARLYDLQHDPKTGKDMTYKSPTTGDQVGLSFLTPKTHEDLDRRREMMRNWAKITCGMMGRTPDFLNVSLMSMAAAGKYFGQNRPEFEKNIQDYYEMVREEDLVLTHTLVNIQRNRSGAATALDDSVELALSVVKETDEGIIVHGARVLATLPIADEIAVYPARSHRLPTGAPGRTSFAFAIPCDTPGLKFQCREPFDLERSNFDHPLGSRFEEMDALAFFDNVLVPWERVFLYGDVDMCNNMSLRTHQYLHSGHQVVTKNVVKCEFILGLANLMVNTLGSQEMPQVHGMMAEIIENLEITKALLRAAEVDAELDEWGVMCPVDISLMVARQQFINMYPRMGEILHLLGSSSLMAVPTEADFRGPLAEDINKYLETDFSSAKDRVRLFRLAWDTCCSAFGSRQILYERFFQGDRNRNVVIMNTRYDKEPMSQFVLDFLNQE
;
A
#
# COMPACT_ATOMS: atom_id res chain seq x y z
N MET A 1 3.18 22.75 14.53
CA MET A 1 1.76 22.44 14.21
C MET A 1 1.70 21.07 13.52
N PRO A 2 1.85 19.96 14.25
CA PRO A 2 1.83 18.64 13.67
C PRO A 2 0.49 17.91 13.88
N VAL A 3 0.39 16.82 13.13
CA VAL A 3 -0.80 16.17 12.56
C VAL A 3 -1.69 17.13 11.78
N ARG A 4 -1.71 16.95 10.46
CA ARG A 4 -2.60 17.69 9.57
C ARG A 4 -4.05 17.31 9.82
N THR A 5 -4.94 18.27 9.62
CA THR A 5 -6.38 18.03 9.43
C THR A 5 -6.64 17.64 7.97
N GLY A 6 -7.78 17.01 7.71
CA GLY A 6 -8.21 16.69 6.35
C GLY A 6 -8.35 17.94 5.48
N LYS A 7 -8.78 19.06 6.07
CA LYS A 7 -8.82 20.35 5.38
C LYS A 7 -7.43 20.81 4.94
N GLN A 8 -6.43 20.74 5.82
CA GLN A 8 -5.06 21.15 5.49
C GLN A 8 -4.45 20.28 4.38
N TYR A 9 -4.75 18.97 4.36
CA TYR A 9 -4.36 18.10 3.24
C TYR A 9 -4.98 18.55 1.91
N ILE A 10 -6.28 18.82 1.88
CA ILE A 10 -6.99 19.27 0.67
C ILE A 10 -6.50 20.65 0.20
N ASP A 11 -6.29 21.57 1.14
CA ASP A 11 -5.76 22.90 0.84
C ASP A 11 -4.35 22.79 0.24
N GLY A 12 -3.48 21.96 0.83
CA GLY A 12 -2.12 21.70 0.33
C GLY A 12 -2.11 21.15 -1.10
N LEU A 13 -2.99 20.20 -1.43
CA LEU A 13 -3.15 19.72 -2.80
C LEU A 13 -3.63 20.79 -3.79
N SER A 14 -4.39 21.78 -3.31
CA SER A 14 -4.89 22.87 -4.14
C SER A 14 -3.82 23.94 -4.37
N GLU A 15 -2.99 24.20 -3.35
CA GLU A 15 -1.88 25.14 -3.40
C GLU A 15 -0.70 24.61 -4.21
N ARG A 16 -0.42 23.31 -4.10
CA ARG A 16 0.70 22.61 -4.74
C ARG A 16 0.22 21.39 -5.53
N PRO A 17 -0.55 21.60 -6.60
CA PRO A 17 -1.18 20.50 -7.32
C PRO A 17 -0.16 19.65 -8.07
N PRO A 18 -0.21 18.31 -7.94
CA PRO A 18 0.58 17.43 -8.80
C PRO A 18 0.21 17.62 -10.27
N ASN A 19 1.17 17.45 -11.17
CA ASN A 19 0.93 17.51 -12.61
C ASN A 19 0.26 16.22 -13.13
N LEU A 20 -1.05 16.09 -12.89
CA LEU A 20 -1.83 14.91 -13.26
C LEU A 20 -2.44 15.04 -14.67
N TYR A 21 -2.44 13.93 -15.41
CA TYR A 21 -3.08 13.76 -16.70
C TYR A 21 -4.00 12.54 -16.66
N MET A 22 -5.24 12.71 -17.11
CA MET A 22 -6.27 11.68 -17.07
C MET A 22 -7.23 11.87 -18.23
N SER A 23 -7.69 10.78 -18.84
CA SER A 23 -8.65 10.83 -19.95
C SER A 23 -8.26 11.80 -21.09
N GLY A 24 -6.95 11.84 -21.42
CA GLY A 24 -6.39 12.68 -22.48
C GLY A 24 -6.26 14.17 -22.15
N LYS A 25 -6.47 14.58 -20.89
CA LYS A 25 -6.45 15.99 -20.46
C LYS A 25 -5.57 16.18 -19.22
N LYS A 26 -5.03 17.39 -19.05
CA LYS A 26 -4.44 17.81 -17.78
C LYS A 26 -5.56 18.03 -16.76
N VAL A 27 -5.46 17.41 -15.59
CA VAL A 27 -6.38 17.63 -14.47
C VAL A 27 -6.11 19.04 -13.93
N LYS A 28 -7.17 19.85 -13.82
CA LYS A 28 -7.05 21.24 -13.34
C LYS A 28 -7.10 21.34 -11.82
N ASP A 29 -7.93 20.52 -11.20
CA ASP A 29 -8.17 20.51 -9.76
C ASP A 29 -8.49 19.07 -9.34
N ALA A 30 -7.51 18.39 -8.73
CA ALA A 30 -7.67 17.00 -8.31
C ALA A 30 -8.80 16.81 -7.28
N THR A 31 -9.10 17.84 -6.48
CA THR A 31 -10.12 17.78 -5.41
C THR A 31 -11.55 17.70 -5.94
N LYS A 32 -11.74 18.07 -7.21
CA LYS A 32 -13.03 18.07 -7.92
C LYS A 32 -13.07 17.08 -9.08
N GLU A 33 -11.97 16.42 -9.40
CA GLU A 33 -11.88 15.49 -10.52
C GLU A 33 -12.53 14.14 -10.16
N PRO A 34 -13.53 13.67 -10.94
CA PRO A 34 -14.05 12.31 -10.81
C PRO A 34 -12.94 11.27 -10.89
N GLY A 35 -12.99 10.20 -10.09
CA GLY A 35 -11.88 9.25 -10.00
C GLY A 35 -10.80 9.59 -8.99
N LEU A 36 -10.71 10.85 -8.55
CA LEU A 36 -9.73 11.29 -7.54
C LEU A 36 -10.41 11.81 -6.26
N MET A 37 -11.52 12.55 -6.41
CA MET A 37 -12.16 13.23 -5.29
C MET A 37 -12.61 12.31 -4.15
N GLY A 38 -13.05 11.07 -4.46
CA GLY A 38 -13.43 10.07 -3.47
C GLY A 38 -12.26 9.66 -2.58
N GLY A 39 -11.13 9.31 -3.20
CA GLY A 39 -9.88 8.98 -2.52
C GLY A 39 -9.34 10.15 -1.69
N ILE A 40 -9.39 11.37 -2.21
CA ILE A 40 -8.98 12.59 -1.49
C ILE A 40 -9.82 12.80 -0.23
N LYS A 41 -11.15 12.67 -0.34
CA LYS A 41 -12.05 12.78 0.84
C LYS A 41 -11.78 11.69 1.87
N THR A 42 -11.46 10.48 1.42
CA THR A 42 -11.09 9.40 2.33
C THR A 42 -9.78 9.70 3.04
N LEU A 43 -8.74 10.14 2.33
CA LEU A 43 -7.48 10.56 2.97
C LEU A 43 -7.69 11.70 3.96
N ALA A 44 -8.46 12.72 3.59
CA ALA A 44 -8.81 13.81 4.49
C ALA A 44 -9.46 13.30 5.79
N ARG A 45 -10.37 12.32 5.68
CA ARG A 45 -10.96 11.65 6.84
C ARG A 45 -9.95 10.89 7.70
N LEU A 46 -8.92 10.29 7.11
CA LEU A 46 -7.85 9.63 7.87
C LEU A 46 -7.02 10.64 8.68
N TYR A 47 -6.73 11.79 8.09
CA TYR A 47 -6.09 12.91 8.79
C TYR A 47 -6.96 13.44 9.94
N ASP A 48 -8.26 13.65 9.71
CA ASP A 48 -9.19 14.08 10.76
C ASP A 48 -9.29 13.06 11.92
N LEU A 49 -9.07 11.77 11.66
CA LEU A 49 -9.06 10.74 12.71
C LEU A 49 -7.95 10.94 13.75
N GLN A 50 -6.85 11.60 13.36
CA GLN A 50 -5.77 11.96 14.29
C GLN A 50 -6.22 13.00 15.33
N HIS A 51 -7.28 13.76 15.02
CA HIS A 51 -7.89 14.77 15.89
C HIS A 51 -9.16 14.26 16.60
N ASP A 52 -9.59 13.02 16.34
CA ASP A 52 -10.80 12.47 16.94
C ASP A 52 -10.66 12.33 18.47
N PRO A 53 -11.62 12.81 19.27
CA PRO A 53 -11.51 12.76 20.74
C PRO A 53 -11.41 11.35 21.33
N LYS A 54 -11.88 10.31 20.63
CA LYS A 54 -11.88 8.92 21.11
C LYS A 54 -10.64 8.17 20.66
N THR A 55 -10.27 8.31 19.39
CA THR A 55 -9.16 7.54 18.80
C THR A 55 -7.87 8.32 18.65
N GLY A 56 -7.88 9.66 18.62
CA GLY A 56 -6.72 10.50 18.31
C GLY A 56 -5.50 10.25 19.20
N LYS A 57 -5.71 9.95 20.49
CA LYS A 57 -4.64 9.57 21.44
C LYS A 57 -3.88 8.30 21.03
N ASP A 58 -4.52 7.41 20.27
CA ASP A 58 -3.96 6.17 19.76
C ASP A 58 -3.38 6.37 18.34
N MET A 59 -3.53 7.57 17.76
CA MET A 59 -3.05 7.92 16.42
C MET A 59 -1.78 8.76 16.41
N THR A 60 -1.39 9.36 17.55
CA THR A 60 -0.28 10.33 17.62
C THR A 60 0.70 10.07 18.75
N TYR A 61 1.86 10.72 18.70
CA TYR A 61 2.81 10.82 19.79
C TYR A 61 3.51 12.18 19.79
N LYS A 62 4.19 12.54 20.89
CA LYS A 62 4.97 13.78 20.93
C LYS A 62 6.22 13.67 20.08
N SER A 63 6.40 14.62 19.17
CA SER A 63 7.60 14.75 18.36
C SER A 63 8.82 14.89 19.26
N PRO A 64 9.92 14.17 18.97
CA PRO A 64 11.17 14.33 19.70
C PRO A 64 11.87 15.67 19.41
N THR A 65 11.54 16.37 18.32
CA THR A 65 12.23 17.63 17.94
C THR A 65 11.44 18.87 18.31
N THR A 66 10.11 18.85 18.17
CA THR A 66 9.24 20.01 18.43
C THR A 66 8.40 19.86 19.70
N GLY A 67 8.24 18.65 20.25
CA GLY A 67 7.34 18.34 21.39
C GLY A 67 5.85 18.28 21.03
N ASP A 68 5.57 18.53 19.76
CA ASP A 68 4.28 18.79 19.14
C ASP A 68 3.68 17.41 18.71
N GLN A 69 2.34 17.22 18.60
CA GLN A 69 1.75 15.88 18.31
C GLN A 69 1.90 15.41 16.84
N VAL A 70 2.74 14.42 16.55
CA VAL A 70 2.95 13.86 15.19
C VAL A 70 2.32 12.47 15.04
N GLY A 71 2.06 12.06 13.80
CA GLY A 71 1.42 10.76 13.51
C GLY A 71 2.23 9.56 14.01
N LEU A 72 1.59 8.62 14.69
CA LEU A 72 2.25 7.48 15.35
C LEU A 72 2.95 6.52 14.37
N SER A 73 2.56 6.50 13.10
CA SER A 73 3.27 5.75 12.06
C SER A 73 4.73 6.21 11.87
N PHE A 74 5.06 7.44 12.26
CA PHE A 74 6.44 7.94 12.22
C PHE A 74 7.28 7.49 13.41
N LEU A 75 6.68 6.93 14.47
CA LEU A 75 7.41 6.49 15.66
C LEU A 75 8.50 5.46 15.28
N THR A 76 9.74 5.75 15.67
CA THR A 76 10.85 4.77 15.62
C THR A 76 10.74 3.84 16.81
N PRO A 77 10.33 2.57 16.61
CA PRO A 77 10.04 1.67 17.72
C PRO A 77 11.35 1.24 18.38
N LYS A 78 11.37 1.24 19.72
CA LYS A 78 12.50 0.76 20.54
C LYS A 78 12.09 -0.41 21.43
N THR A 79 10.80 -0.69 21.51
CA THR A 79 10.20 -1.74 22.34
C THR A 79 9.09 -2.48 21.58
N HIS A 80 8.70 -3.66 22.07
CA HIS A 80 7.52 -4.36 21.53
C HIS A 80 6.25 -3.54 21.69
N GLU A 81 6.12 -2.79 22.79
CA GLU A 81 4.97 -1.89 23.01
C GLU A 81 4.88 -0.80 21.93
N ASP A 82 5.99 -0.29 21.42
CA ASP A 82 5.97 0.66 20.31
C ASP A 82 5.43 0.02 19.03
N LEU A 83 5.74 -1.26 18.77
CA LEU A 83 5.18 -2.01 17.65
C LEU A 83 3.67 -2.22 17.82
N ASP A 84 3.22 -2.60 19.01
CA ASP A 84 1.80 -2.76 19.34
C ASP A 84 1.02 -1.46 19.11
N ARG A 85 1.55 -0.35 19.65
CA ARG A 85 0.95 0.99 19.48
C ARG A 85 0.85 1.37 18.02
N ARG A 86 1.91 1.14 17.24
CA ARG A 86 1.92 1.36 15.79
C ARG A 86 0.92 0.46 15.05
N ARG A 87 0.81 -0.82 15.41
CA ARG A 87 -0.18 -1.74 14.84
C ARG A 87 -1.60 -1.21 15.05
N GLU A 88 -1.93 -0.78 16.26
CA GLU A 88 -3.28 -0.27 16.56
C GLU A 88 -3.62 0.99 15.76
N MET A 89 -2.66 1.92 15.60
CA MET A 89 -2.84 3.09 14.74
C MET A 89 -3.11 2.71 13.28
N MET A 90 -2.28 1.83 12.70
CA MET A 90 -2.46 1.35 11.33
C MET A 90 -3.81 0.64 11.15
N ARG A 91 -4.20 -0.15 12.16
CA ARG A 91 -5.49 -0.85 12.19
C ARG A 91 -6.67 0.13 12.20
N ASN A 92 -6.58 1.22 12.96
CA ASN A 92 -7.62 2.25 13.01
C ASN A 92 -7.83 2.90 11.63
N TRP A 93 -6.76 3.24 10.91
CA TRP A 93 -6.87 3.72 9.52
C TRP A 93 -7.40 2.65 8.56
N ALA A 94 -6.87 1.42 8.61
CA ALA A 94 -7.33 0.33 7.75
C ALA A 94 -8.83 0.04 7.93
N LYS A 95 -9.38 0.18 9.14
CA LYS A 95 -10.83 -0.01 9.40
C LYS A 95 -11.72 1.00 8.71
N ILE A 96 -11.27 2.25 8.53
CA ILE A 96 -12.03 3.27 7.81
C ILE A 96 -12.23 2.88 6.34
N THR A 97 -11.25 2.19 5.76
CA THR A 97 -11.20 1.82 4.34
C THR A 97 -11.53 0.35 4.09
N CYS A 98 -11.95 -0.39 5.12
CA CYS A 98 -12.19 -1.84 5.07
C CYS A 98 -10.95 -2.64 4.59
N GLY A 99 -9.75 -2.12 4.84
CA GLY A 99 -8.49 -2.67 4.33
C GLY A 99 -8.32 -2.55 2.81
N MET A 100 -9.14 -1.75 2.13
CA MET A 100 -9.11 -1.61 0.66
C MET A 100 -8.06 -0.63 0.16
N MET A 101 -7.68 0.37 0.97
CA MET A 101 -6.56 1.25 0.66
C MET A 101 -5.29 0.71 1.32
N GLY A 102 -4.25 0.46 0.53
CA GLY A 102 -2.97 -0.06 1.04
C GLY A 102 -1.79 0.89 0.84
N ARG A 103 -2.04 2.08 0.31
CA ARG A 103 -1.09 3.19 0.13
C ARG A 103 -1.50 4.41 0.97
N THR A 104 -2.23 4.19 2.05
CA THR A 104 -2.46 5.20 3.09
C THR A 104 -1.10 5.68 3.65
N PRO A 105 -1.02 6.91 4.20
CA PRO A 105 0.27 7.54 4.53
C PRO A 105 1.17 6.69 5.43
N ASP A 106 0.58 5.91 6.34
CA ASP A 106 1.27 5.03 7.29
C ASP A 106 2.17 4.01 6.58
N PHE A 107 1.85 3.59 5.35
CA PHE A 107 2.68 2.66 4.58
C PHE A 107 4.08 3.24 4.24
N LEU A 108 4.16 4.51 3.85
CA LEU A 108 5.45 5.15 3.55
C LEU A 108 6.07 5.86 4.75
N ASN A 109 5.27 6.29 5.73
CA ASN A 109 5.78 6.86 6.98
C ASN A 109 6.71 5.86 7.69
N VAL A 110 6.30 4.59 7.78
CA VAL A 110 7.10 3.54 8.42
C VAL A 110 8.31 3.12 7.58
N SER A 111 8.21 3.25 6.27
CA SER A 111 9.32 2.96 5.34
C SER A 111 10.41 4.02 5.49
N LEU A 112 10.01 5.29 5.43
CA LEU A 112 10.91 6.42 5.57
C LEU A 112 11.53 6.49 6.96
N MET A 113 10.75 6.18 8.01
CA MET A 113 11.26 6.10 9.37
C MET A 113 12.45 5.15 9.49
N SER A 114 12.34 3.92 8.94
CA SER A 114 13.42 2.96 9.10
C SER A 114 14.64 3.31 8.24
N MET A 115 14.42 3.91 7.06
CA MET A 115 15.50 4.47 6.25
C MET A 115 16.26 5.57 7.03
N ALA A 116 15.55 6.52 7.63
CA ALA A 116 16.16 7.60 8.39
C ALA A 116 16.87 7.11 9.67
N ALA A 117 16.29 6.13 10.37
CA ALA A 117 16.93 5.50 11.53
C ALA A 117 18.24 4.81 11.15
N ALA A 118 18.32 4.28 9.93
CA ALA A 118 19.52 3.72 9.33
C ALA A 118 20.39 4.77 8.60
N GLY A 119 20.33 6.06 8.97
CA GLY A 119 21.03 7.16 8.29
C GLY A 119 22.52 6.92 8.00
N LYS A 120 23.24 6.30 8.93
CA LYS A 120 24.66 5.90 8.77
C LYS A 120 24.90 4.98 7.57
N TYR A 121 23.92 4.18 7.18
CA TYR A 121 24.01 3.39 5.94
C TYR A 121 24.14 4.29 4.73
N PHE A 122 23.34 5.36 4.64
CA PHE A 122 23.41 6.34 3.55
C PHE A 122 24.70 7.15 3.61
N GLY A 123 25.19 7.47 4.82
CA GLY A 123 26.48 8.12 5.07
C GLY A 123 27.70 7.36 4.54
N GLN A 124 27.60 6.03 4.36
CA GLN A 124 28.66 5.22 3.74
C GLN A 124 28.83 5.52 2.24
N ASN A 125 27.77 5.99 1.57
CA ASN A 125 27.84 6.37 0.16
C ASN A 125 28.48 7.75 0.01
N ARG A 126 27.91 8.74 0.71
CA ARG A 126 28.48 10.08 0.90
C ARG A 126 28.10 10.61 2.29
N PRO A 127 29.02 11.26 3.02
CA PRO A 127 28.75 11.69 4.40
C PRO A 127 27.48 12.54 4.57
N GLU A 128 27.19 13.43 3.62
CA GLU A 128 26.02 14.30 3.65
C GLU A 128 24.68 13.55 3.52
N PHE A 129 24.67 12.36 2.91
CA PHE A 129 23.44 11.60 2.68
C PHE A 129 22.81 11.05 3.95
N GLU A 130 23.59 10.86 5.02
CA GLU A 130 23.05 10.54 6.35
C GLU A 130 22.13 11.67 6.84
N LYS A 131 22.59 12.92 6.73
CA LYS A 131 21.81 14.08 7.16
C LYS A 131 20.60 14.30 6.24
N ASN A 132 20.77 14.13 4.94
CA ASN A 132 19.67 14.31 3.97
C ASN A 132 18.45 13.42 4.28
N ILE A 133 18.66 12.12 4.54
CA ILE A 133 17.53 11.21 4.82
C ILE A 133 16.89 11.50 6.19
N GLN A 134 17.68 11.92 7.18
CA GLN A 134 17.20 12.28 8.52
C GLN A 134 16.38 13.57 8.48
N ASP A 135 16.90 14.62 7.83
CA ASP A 135 16.21 15.90 7.66
C ASP A 135 14.93 15.73 6.85
N TYR A 136 14.96 14.90 5.80
CA TYR A 136 13.76 14.60 5.01
C TYR A 136 12.69 13.87 5.82
N TYR A 137 13.06 12.87 6.62
CA TYR A 137 12.12 12.21 7.53
C TYR A 137 11.53 13.17 8.57
N GLU A 138 12.37 14.04 9.15
CA GLU A 138 11.89 15.05 10.09
C GLU A 138 10.89 16.00 9.43
N MET A 139 11.20 16.53 8.25
CA MET A 139 10.29 17.38 7.48
C MET A 139 8.95 16.67 7.20
N VAL A 140 8.98 15.44 6.67
CA VAL A 140 7.77 14.65 6.40
C VAL A 140 6.95 14.41 7.67
N ARG A 141 7.59 14.13 8.79
CA ARG A 141 6.91 13.91 10.08
C ARG A 141 6.29 15.19 10.63
N GLU A 142 7.05 16.29 10.67
CA GLU A 142 6.60 17.56 11.26
C GLU A 142 5.54 18.26 10.41
N GLU A 143 5.59 18.06 9.09
CA GLU A 143 4.57 18.56 8.17
C GLU A 143 3.45 17.55 7.92
N ASP A 144 3.58 16.28 8.35
CA ASP A 144 2.62 15.19 8.14
C ASP A 144 2.29 14.94 6.64
N LEU A 145 3.31 14.93 5.79
CA LEU A 145 3.22 14.82 4.31
C LEU A 145 2.75 13.44 3.85
N VAL A 146 1.84 13.42 2.87
CA VAL A 146 1.49 12.22 2.11
C VAL A 146 2.60 11.93 1.12
N LEU A 147 3.07 10.68 1.14
CA LEU A 147 4.07 10.18 0.21
C LEU A 147 3.44 9.25 -0.81
N THR A 148 3.94 9.30 -2.04
CA THR A 148 3.88 8.19 -3.01
C THR A 148 5.29 7.69 -3.29
N HIS A 149 5.39 6.55 -3.98
CA HIS A 149 6.67 6.06 -4.49
C HIS A 149 6.54 5.55 -5.91
N THR A 150 7.67 5.36 -6.58
CA THR A 150 7.70 4.61 -7.82
C THR A 150 8.98 3.78 -7.89
N LEU A 151 8.86 2.53 -8.35
CA LEU A 151 9.90 1.52 -8.15
C LEU A 151 10.37 0.84 -9.43
N VAL A 152 9.47 0.61 -10.39
CA VAL A 152 9.78 -0.26 -11.53
C VAL A 152 10.07 0.59 -12.77
N ASN A 153 11.18 0.33 -13.45
CA ASN A 153 11.45 0.92 -14.75
C ASN A 153 10.47 0.35 -15.79
N ILE A 154 10.03 1.18 -16.75
CA ILE A 154 9.36 0.65 -17.94
C ILE A 154 10.34 -0.30 -18.64
N GLN A 155 9.84 -1.42 -19.15
CA GLN A 155 10.61 -2.33 -19.98
C GLN A 155 9.97 -2.37 -21.37
N ARG A 156 10.76 -2.12 -22.43
CA ARG A 156 10.29 -2.31 -23.82
C ARG A 156 10.02 -3.78 -24.13
N ASN A 157 10.76 -4.68 -23.50
CA ASN A 157 10.63 -6.12 -23.70
C ASN A 157 10.91 -6.87 -22.38
N ARG A 158 10.15 -7.94 -22.13
CA ARG A 158 10.30 -8.85 -20.99
C ARG A 158 11.10 -10.11 -21.31
N SER A 159 11.50 -10.34 -22.56
CA SER A 159 12.33 -11.47 -22.96
C SER A 159 13.80 -11.20 -22.66
N GLY A 160 14.39 -12.00 -21.77
CA GLY A 160 15.80 -11.93 -21.39
C GLY A 160 15.98 -11.76 -19.88
N ALA A 161 16.87 -12.56 -19.29
CA ALA A 161 17.34 -12.33 -17.93
C ALA A 161 18.01 -10.95 -17.91
N ALA A 162 17.37 -9.96 -17.27
CA ALA A 162 17.88 -8.61 -17.13
C ALA A 162 18.60 -8.14 -18.41
N THR A 163 17.86 -8.06 -19.53
CA THR A 163 18.40 -7.44 -20.74
C THR A 163 18.98 -6.11 -20.30
N ALA A 164 20.30 -5.96 -20.44
CA ALA A 164 20.99 -4.72 -20.16
C ALA A 164 20.12 -3.62 -20.77
N LEU A 165 19.72 -2.64 -19.94
CA LEU A 165 18.94 -1.50 -20.42
C LEU A 165 19.67 -1.02 -21.66
N ASP A 166 19.09 -1.31 -22.83
CA ASP A 166 19.72 -1.02 -24.11
C ASP A 166 20.16 0.44 -24.02
N ASP A 167 21.45 0.70 -24.24
CA ASP A 167 22.15 1.95 -23.91
C ASP A 167 21.52 3.21 -24.55
N SER A 168 20.45 3.05 -25.32
CA SER A 168 19.42 4.06 -25.50
C SER A 168 18.83 4.51 -24.15
N VAL A 169 19.44 5.57 -23.62
CA VAL A 169 19.14 6.39 -22.42
C VAL A 169 17.66 6.83 -22.28
N GLU A 170 16.75 6.41 -23.15
CA GLU A 170 15.47 7.08 -23.35
C GLU A 170 14.29 6.54 -22.52
N LEU A 171 14.39 5.35 -21.90
CA LEU A 171 13.22 4.73 -21.25
C LEU A 171 13.30 4.64 -19.72
N ALA A 172 14.43 4.18 -19.18
CA ALA A 172 14.62 4.05 -17.75
C ALA A 172 14.97 5.41 -17.14
N LEU A 173 14.39 5.71 -15.97
CA LEU A 173 14.77 6.91 -15.24
C LEU A 173 16.27 6.88 -14.91
N SER A 174 16.99 7.90 -15.38
CA SER A 174 18.44 8.02 -15.28
C SER A 174 18.85 9.45 -14.97
N VAL A 175 19.99 9.63 -14.30
CA VAL A 175 20.67 10.93 -14.20
C VAL A 175 21.30 11.26 -15.55
N VAL A 176 20.92 12.41 -16.11
CA VAL A 176 21.42 12.90 -17.40
C VAL A 176 22.46 14.01 -17.24
N LYS A 177 22.49 14.67 -16.08
CA LYS A 177 23.45 15.74 -15.77
C LYS A 177 23.64 15.88 -14.26
N GLU A 178 24.86 16.15 -13.84
CA GLU A 178 25.19 16.64 -12.50
C GLU A 178 25.43 18.15 -12.57
N THR A 179 24.97 18.87 -11.56
CA THR A 179 25.12 20.32 -11.41
C THR A 179 25.49 20.65 -9.98
N ASP A 180 25.92 21.89 -9.74
CA ASP A 180 26.21 22.36 -8.38
C ASP A 180 24.96 22.36 -7.49
N GLU A 181 23.77 22.52 -8.07
CA GLU A 181 22.48 22.52 -7.37
C GLU A 181 21.96 21.10 -7.04
N GLY A 182 22.33 20.11 -7.85
CA GLY A 182 21.78 18.75 -7.74
C GLY A 182 21.98 17.89 -8.98
N ILE A 183 21.21 16.80 -9.06
CA ILE A 183 21.18 15.90 -10.22
C ILE A 183 19.95 16.20 -11.10
N ILE A 184 20.10 16.15 -12.41
CA ILE A 184 18.98 16.23 -13.35
C ILE A 184 18.62 14.82 -13.80
N VAL A 185 17.37 14.42 -13.61
CA VAL A 185 16.86 13.10 -13.99
C VAL A 185 15.91 13.19 -15.17
N HIS A 186 15.99 12.20 -16.06
CA HIS A 186 15.12 12.06 -17.22
C HIS A 186 14.70 10.61 -17.41
N GLY A 187 13.44 10.39 -17.81
CA GLY A 187 12.90 9.08 -18.14
C GLY A 187 11.57 8.81 -17.44
N ALA A 188 11.21 7.53 -17.28
CA ALA A 188 9.91 7.14 -16.75
C ALA A 188 9.99 5.99 -15.75
N ARG A 189 9.00 5.93 -14.87
CA ARG A 189 8.77 4.84 -13.93
C ARG A 189 7.31 4.42 -13.94
N VAL A 190 7.09 3.13 -13.70
CA VAL A 190 5.79 2.50 -13.69
C VAL A 190 5.20 2.52 -12.29
N LEU A 191 3.89 2.80 -12.22
CA LEU A 191 3.02 2.60 -11.06
C LEU A 191 3.46 3.39 -9.81
N ALA A 192 3.24 4.71 -9.86
CA ALA A 192 3.03 5.53 -8.68
C ALA A 192 1.55 5.42 -8.27
N THR A 193 1.25 4.53 -7.33
CA THR A 193 -0.08 4.48 -6.71
C THR A 193 -0.23 5.67 -5.77
N LEU A 194 -1.37 6.35 -5.82
CA LEU A 194 -1.67 7.58 -5.09
C LEU A 194 -0.85 8.80 -5.58
N PRO A 195 -0.95 9.21 -6.86
CA PRO A 195 -0.24 10.38 -7.39
C PRO A 195 -0.78 11.73 -6.84
N ILE A 196 -1.82 11.69 -6.00
CA ILE A 196 -2.35 12.81 -5.19
C ILE A 196 -1.62 12.97 -3.85
N ALA A 197 -0.33 12.63 -3.83
CA ALA A 197 0.56 12.77 -2.69
C ALA A 197 1.30 14.12 -2.75
N ASP A 198 1.81 14.60 -1.61
CA ASP A 198 2.61 15.81 -1.55
C ASP A 198 4.02 15.59 -2.17
N GLU A 199 4.61 14.43 -1.89
CA GLU A 199 5.99 14.10 -2.26
C GLU A 199 6.08 12.70 -2.90
N ILE A 200 7.02 12.51 -3.83
CA ILE A 200 7.34 11.20 -4.44
C ILE A 200 8.74 10.75 -4.02
N ALA A 201 8.82 9.56 -3.42
CA ALA A 201 10.08 8.89 -3.16
C ALA A 201 10.45 7.94 -4.32
N VAL A 202 11.69 8.06 -4.79
CA VAL A 202 12.23 7.26 -5.89
C VAL A 202 13.42 6.48 -5.36
N TYR A 203 13.32 5.15 -5.40
CA TYR A 203 14.40 4.25 -4.98
C TYR A 203 14.29 2.88 -5.67
N PRO A 204 15.37 2.08 -5.69
CA PRO A 204 15.37 0.77 -6.33
C PRO A 204 14.36 -0.19 -5.70
N ALA A 205 13.65 -0.96 -6.52
CA ALA A 205 12.76 -2.00 -6.03
C ALA A 205 13.56 -3.23 -5.55
N ARG A 206 13.25 -3.77 -4.37
CA ARG A 206 13.81 -5.05 -3.87
C ARG A 206 13.64 -6.19 -4.90
N SER A 207 12.48 -6.23 -5.54
CA SER A 207 12.12 -7.22 -6.55
C SER A 207 12.66 -6.92 -7.95
N HIS A 208 13.39 -5.82 -8.15
CA HIS A 208 13.98 -5.44 -9.44
C HIS A 208 15.37 -4.85 -9.18
N ARG A 209 16.29 -5.73 -8.75
CA ARG A 209 17.70 -5.38 -8.56
C ARG A 209 18.30 -4.82 -9.84
N LEU A 210 19.16 -3.82 -9.66
CA LEU A 210 20.01 -3.29 -10.71
C LEU A 210 21.03 -4.37 -11.12
N PRO A 211 21.28 -4.57 -12.43
CA PRO A 211 22.28 -5.51 -12.91
C PRO A 211 23.68 -5.21 -12.36
N THR A 212 24.51 -6.25 -12.18
CA THR A 212 25.93 -6.06 -11.88
C THR A 212 26.59 -5.24 -13.00
N GLY A 213 27.31 -4.18 -12.62
CA GLY A 213 27.92 -3.25 -13.58
C GLY A 213 26.94 -2.26 -14.23
N ALA A 214 25.71 -2.13 -13.71
CA ALA A 214 24.78 -1.11 -14.18
C ALA A 214 25.41 0.31 -14.10
N PRO A 215 25.16 1.19 -15.09
CA PRO A 215 25.68 2.55 -15.05
C PRO A 215 25.26 3.29 -13.78
N GLY A 216 26.21 3.94 -13.09
CA GLY A 216 25.94 4.68 -11.84
C GLY A 216 24.82 5.71 -11.97
N ARG A 217 24.60 6.26 -13.18
CA ARG A 217 23.47 7.14 -13.51
C ARG A 217 22.07 6.53 -13.33
N THR A 218 21.95 5.20 -13.17
CA THR A 218 20.67 4.51 -12.89
C THR A 218 20.53 4.05 -11.44
N SER A 219 21.57 4.30 -10.64
CA SER A 219 21.70 3.86 -9.26
C SER A 219 21.54 5.05 -8.34
N PHE A 220 20.31 5.31 -7.89
CA PHE A 220 20.02 6.43 -7.02
C PHE A 220 18.80 6.18 -6.12
N ALA A 221 18.73 6.94 -5.04
CA ALA A 221 17.55 7.12 -4.22
C ALA A 221 17.39 8.60 -3.89
N PHE A 222 16.18 9.16 -4.06
CA PHE A 222 15.86 10.55 -3.74
C PHE A 222 14.36 10.73 -3.46
N ALA A 223 13.95 11.91 -3.01
CA ALA A 223 12.54 12.28 -2.96
C ALA A 223 12.31 13.76 -3.31
N ILE A 224 11.22 14.06 -4.02
CA ILE A 224 10.90 15.43 -4.46
C ILE A 224 9.39 15.69 -4.42
N PRO A 225 8.95 16.95 -4.33
CA PRO A 225 7.55 17.30 -4.39
C PRO A 225 6.86 16.82 -5.67
N CYS A 226 5.60 16.41 -5.58
CA CYS A 226 4.82 15.95 -6.73
C CYS A 226 4.48 17.08 -7.74
N ASP A 227 4.60 18.35 -7.32
CA ASP A 227 4.43 19.54 -8.15
C ASP A 227 5.74 20.02 -8.82
N THR A 228 6.86 19.30 -8.62
CA THR A 228 8.17 19.67 -9.18
C THR A 228 8.09 19.86 -10.70
N PRO A 229 8.61 20.97 -11.26
CA PRO A 229 8.63 21.19 -12.71
C PRO A 229 9.29 20.02 -13.47
N GLY A 230 8.62 19.54 -14.52
CA GLY A 230 9.06 18.41 -15.33
C GLY A 230 8.56 17.04 -14.84
N LEU A 231 8.13 16.91 -13.59
CA LEU A 231 7.46 15.70 -13.09
C LEU A 231 5.99 15.70 -13.52
N LYS A 232 5.54 14.62 -14.17
CA LYS A 232 4.18 14.46 -14.70
C LYS A 232 3.65 13.06 -14.42
N PHE A 233 2.36 12.93 -14.14
CA PHE A 233 1.71 11.65 -13.89
C PHE A 233 0.62 11.37 -14.92
N GLN A 234 0.70 10.23 -15.61
CA GLN A 234 -0.42 9.73 -16.41
C GLN A 234 -1.20 8.71 -15.59
N CYS A 235 -2.39 9.10 -15.16
CA CYS A 235 -3.34 8.24 -14.46
C CYS A 235 -3.85 7.13 -15.39
N ARG A 236 -4.14 5.96 -14.81
CA ARG A 236 -4.97 4.94 -15.47
C ARG A 236 -6.41 5.42 -15.62
N GLU A 237 -7.22 4.62 -16.31
CA GLU A 237 -8.68 4.83 -16.34
C GLU A 237 -9.28 4.77 -14.91
N PRO A 238 -10.11 5.75 -14.51
CA PRO A 238 -10.81 5.75 -13.22
C PRO A 238 -11.81 4.60 -13.06
N PHE A 239 -12.00 4.13 -11.84
CA PHE A 239 -13.03 3.15 -11.48
C PHE A 239 -14.19 3.74 -10.69
N ASP A 240 -14.07 4.96 -10.18
CA ASP A 240 -15.18 5.80 -9.79
C ASP A 240 -15.96 6.22 -11.04
N LEU A 241 -17.09 5.55 -11.27
CA LEU A 241 -17.97 5.78 -12.40
C LEU A 241 -19.01 6.87 -12.12
N GLU A 242 -18.72 7.78 -11.19
CA GLU A 242 -19.62 8.86 -10.73
C GLU A 242 -20.95 8.33 -10.21
N ARG A 243 -20.90 7.17 -9.54
CA ARG A 243 -22.06 6.48 -8.96
C ARG A 243 -22.19 6.77 -7.47
N SER A 244 -23.41 6.61 -6.95
CA SER A 244 -23.65 6.85 -5.52
C SER A 244 -22.92 5.83 -4.64
N ASN A 245 -22.71 6.19 -3.37
CA ASN A 245 -22.18 5.27 -2.36
C ASN A 245 -23.09 4.05 -2.11
N PHE A 246 -24.32 4.06 -2.60
CA PHE A 246 -25.20 2.88 -2.58
C PHE A 246 -24.82 1.91 -3.70
N ASP A 247 -24.65 2.42 -4.92
CA ASP A 247 -24.38 1.60 -6.10
C ASP A 247 -22.92 1.12 -6.18
N HIS A 248 -21.97 1.95 -5.75
CA HIS A 248 -20.53 1.66 -5.74
C HIS A 248 -19.92 2.03 -4.39
N PRO A 249 -20.22 1.28 -3.31
CA PRO A 249 -19.82 1.63 -1.96
C PRO A 249 -18.31 1.63 -1.72
N LEU A 250 -17.48 0.98 -2.54
CA LEU A 250 -16.03 0.96 -2.36
C LEU A 250 -15.33 1.80 -3.43
N GLY A 251 -15.62 1.56 -4.71
CA GLY A 251 -14.98 2.23 -5.83
C GLY A 251 -15.10 3.76 -5.78
N SER A 252 -16.27 4.28 -5.40
CA SER A 252 -16.50 5.73 -5.30
C SER A 252 -15.78 6.44 -4.13
N ARG A 253 -15.14 5.68 -3.22
CA ARG A 253 -14.54 6.24 -1.98
C ARG A 253 -13.08 5.86 -1.80
N PHE A 254 -12.72 4.63 -2.12
CA PHE A 254 -11.43 4.02 -1.74
C PHE A 254 -10.53 3.75 -2.92
N GLU A 255 -10.85 4.31 -4.09
CA GLU A 255 -9.99 4.23 -5.26
C GLU A 255 -8.63 4.89 -4.98
N GLU A 256 -7.58 4.09 -5.13
CA GLU A 256 -6.21 4.58 -5.22
C GLU A 256 -5.82 4.60 -6.69
N MET A 257 -5.66 5.79 -7.24
CA MET A 257 -5.25 5.96 -8.63
C MET A 257 -3.84 5.42 -8.84
N ASP A 258 -3.64 4.63 -9.90
CA ASP A 258 -2.33 4.13 -10.29
C ASP A 258 -1.83 4.92 -11.51
N ALA A 259 -0.65 5.50 -11.44
CA ALA A 259 -0.14 6.36 -12.51
C ALA A 259 1.25 5.95 -13.01
N LEU A 260 1.55 6.24 -14.27
CA LEU A 260 2.93 6.31 -14.77
C LEU A 260 3.52 7.66 -14.35
N ALA A 261 4.77 7.67 -13.90
CA ALA A 261 5.50 8.88 -13.58
C ALA A 261 6.54 9.16 -14.68
N PHE A 262 6.51 10.38 -15.23
CA PHE A 262 7.45 10.88 -16.24
C PHE A 262 8.27 12.01 -15.64
N PHE A 263 9.58 11.95 -15.85
CA PHE A 263 10.54 12.94 -15.40
C PHE A 263 11.16 13.56 -16.65
N ASP A 264 10.77 14.81 -16.92
CA ASP A 264 11.26 15.59 -18.05
C ASP A 264 12.32 16.59 -17.57
N ASN A 265 13.57 16.12 -17.49
CA ASN A 265 14.72 16.90 -17.03
C ASN A 265 14.47 17.58 -15.67
N VAL A 266 14.07 16.77 -14.70
CA VAL A 266 13.71 17.22 -13.35
C VAL A 266 14.97 17.43 -12.53
N LEU A 267 15.12 18.61 -11.92
CA LEU A 267 16.17 18.87 -10.93
C LEU A 267 15.80 18.22 -9.60
N VAL A 268 16.70 17.40 -9.07
CA VAL A 268 16.67 16.85 -7.72
C VAL A 268 17.79 17.52 -6.93
N PRO A 269 17.48 18.38 -5.96
CA PRO A 269 18.48 19.06 -5.15
C PRO A 269 19.35 18.08 -4.37
N TRP A 270 20.62 18.41 -4.12
CA TRP A 270 21.54 17.51 -3.41
C TRP A 270 21.03 17.12 -2.01
N GLU A 271 20.36 18.01 -1.29
CA GLU A 271 19.75 17.74 0.02
C GLU A 271 18.59 16.73 -0.02
N ARG A 272 18.09 16.42 -1.21
CA ARG A 272 17.03 15.42 -1.45
C ARG A 272 17.55 14.09 -2.00
N VAL A 273 18.87 13.96 -2.19
CA VAL A 273 19.52 12.72 -2.64
C VAL A 273 19.97 11.91 -1.43
N PHE A 274 19.67 10.61 -1.43
CA PHE A 274 20.00 9.67 -0.35
C PHE A 274 21.04 8.63 -0.78
N LEU A 275 21.01 8.19 -2.03
CA LEU A 275 22.04 7.33 -2.62
C LEU A 275 22.30 7.79 -4.05
N TYR A 276 23.55 7.70 -4.50
CA TYR A 276 23.88 7.98 -5.89
C TYR A 276 25.16 7.27 -6.36
N GLY A 277 25.10 6.66 -7.55
CA GLY A 277 26.25 6.07 -8.24
C GLY A 277 26.65 4.66 -7.78
N ASP A 278 26.15 4.19 -6.64
CA ASP A 278 26.53 2.90 -6.06
C ASP A 278 25.41 1.85 -6.20
N VAL A 279 25.66 0.88 -7.09
CA VAL A 279 24.74 -0.22 -7.42
C VAL A 279 24.52 -1.14 -6.23
N ASP A 280 25.58 -1.47 -5.49
CA ASP A 280 25.51 -2.45 -4.42
C ASP A 280 24.78 -1.87 -3.21
N MET A 281 25.04 -0.60 -2.88
CA MET A 281 24.25 0.10 -1.86
C MET A 281 22.78 0.23 -2.29
N CYS A 282 22.51 0.65 -3.52
CA CYS A 282 21.15 0.71 -4.05
C CYS A 282 20.40 -0.64 -3.93
N ASN A 283 21.07 -1.75 -4.28
CA ASN A 283 20.49 -3.10 -4.22
C ASN A 283 20.30 -3.64 -2.80
N ASN A 284 21.12 -3.18 -1.84
CA ASN A 284 21.08 -3.65 -0.45
C ASN A 284 20.28 -2.73 0.50
N MET A 285 19.91 -1.52 0.06
CA MET A 285 19.21 -0.52 0.88
C MET A 285 18.02 -1.10 1.65
N SER A 286 17.10 -1.78 0.96
CA SER A 286 15.89 -2.31 1.60
C SER A 286 16.17 -3.37 2.68
N LEU A 287 17.24 -4.16 2.50
CA LEU A 287 17.68 -5.15 3.47
C LEU A 287 18.38 -4.48 4.66
N ARG A 288 19.33 -3.58 4.38
CA ARG A 288 20.17 -2.93 5.41
C ARG A 288 19.43 -1.92 6.28
N THR A 289 18.36 -1.33 5.77
CA THR A 289 17.54 -0.34 6.49
C THR A 289 16.26 -0.93 7.10
N HIS A 290 16.02 -2.23 6.88
CA HIS A 290 14.79 -2.91 7.31
C HIS A 290 13.48 -2.25 6.83
N GLN A 291 13.55 -1.42 5.78
CA GLN A 291 12.41 -0.70 5.19
C GLN A 291 11.27 -1.63 4.75
N TYR A 292 11.62 -2.80 4.20
CA TYR A 292 10.63 -3.79 3.78
C TYR A 292 9.91 -4.48 4.95
N LEU A 293 10.55 -4.54 6.13
CA LEU A 293 9.99 -5.17 7.33
C LEU A 293 8.91 -4.29 7.93
N HIS A 294 9.22 -3.00 8.12
CA HIS A 294 8.27 -2.05 8.69
C HIS A 294 7.08 -1.77 7.76
N SER A 295 7.29 -1.69 6.45
CA SER A 295 6.17 -1.66 5.49
C SER A 295 5.40 -2.97 5.47
N GLY A 296 6.08 -4.11 5.65
CA GLY A 296 5.44 -5.42 5.80
C GLY A 296 4.50 -5.51 7.00
N HIS A 297 4.88 -4.93 8.13
CA HIS A 297 4.06 -4.85 9.34
C HIS A 297 2.76 -4.09 9.10
N GLN A 298 2.83 -2.93 8.44
CA GLN A 298 1.65 -2.17 8.02
C GLN A 298 0.75 -2.99 7.10
N VAL A 299 1.34 -3.66 6.12
CA VAL A 299 0.61 -4.44 5.11
C VAL A 299 -0.13 -5.62 5.72
N VAL A 300 0.53 -6.37 6.62
CA VAL A 300 -0.10 -7.51 7.28
C VAL A 300 -1.18 -7.04 8.25
N THR A 301 -0.98 -5.92 8.96
CA THR A 301 -2.03 -5.30 9.79
C THR A 301 -3.27 -4.95 8.95
N LYS A 302 -3.07 -4.32 7.79
CA LYS A 302 -4.13 -4.03 6.82
C LYS A 302 -4.79 -5.30 6.27
N ASN A 303 -4.01 -6.37 6.01
CA ASN A 303 -4.53 -7.67 5.57
C ASN A 303 -5.47 -8.29 6.60
N VAL A 304 -5.14 -8.22 7.89
CA VAL A 304 -6.03 -8.69 8.97
C VAL A 304 -7.38 -7.99 8.88
N VAL A 305 -7.39 -6.66 8.81
CA VAL A 305 -8.65 -5.88 8.69
C VAL A 305 -9.43 -6.24 7.42
N LYS A 306 -8.74 -6.50 6.31
CA LYS A 306 -9.37 -6.91 5.05
C LYS A 306 -10.03 -8.29 5.16
N CYS A 307 -9.38 -9.24 5.83
CA CYS A 307 -9.98 -10.54 6.16
C CYS A 307 -11.19 -10.39 7.09
N GLU A 308 -11.08 -9.57 8.16
CA GLU A 308 -12.19 -9.28 9.08
C GLU A 308 -13.41 -8.73 8.30
N PHE A 309 -13.17 -7.80 7.37
CA PHE A 309 -14.21 -7.23 6.52
C PHE A 309 -14.87 -8.27 5.62
N ILE A 310 -14.08 -9.10 4.91
CA ILE A 310 -14.63 -10.11 4.00
C ILE A 310 -15.42 -11.17 4.78
N LEU A 311 -14.93 -11.62 5.94
CA LEU A 311 -15.65 -12.57 6.79
C LEU A 311 -17.00 -11.99 7.24
N GLY A 312 -17.03 -10.75 7.71
CA GLY A 312 -18.26 -10.07 8.09
C GLY A 312 -19.24 -9.92 6.93
N LEU A 313 -18.73 -9.56 5.76
CA LEU A 313 -19.51 -9.44 4.53
C LEU A 313 -20.12 -10.78 4.10
N ALA A 314 -19.32 -11.85 4.05
CA ALA A 314 -19.77 -13.19 3.70
C ALA A 314 -20.84 -13.70 4.67
N ASN A 315 -20.63 -13.49 5.98
CA ASN A 315 -21.61 -13.86 7.02
C ASN A 315 -22.95 -13.13 6.82
N LEU A 316 -22.93 -11.83 6.54
CA LEU A 316 -24.14 -11.07 6.25
C LEU A 316 -24.84 -11.56 4.97
N MET A 317 -24.09 -11.90 3.92
CA MET A 317 -24.66 -12.42 2.67
C MET A 317 -25.39 -13.73 2.90
N VAL A 318 -24.74 -14.68 3.59
CA VAL A 318 -25.30 -15.99 3.91
C VAL A 318 -26.55 -15.85 4.78
N ASN A 319 -26.52 -14.95 5.77
CA ASN A 319 -27.68 -14.71 6.62
C ASN A 319 -28.85 -14.09 5.85
N THR A 320 -28.56 -13.15 4.96
CA THR A 320 -29.57 -12.49 4.13
C THR A 320 -30.26 -13.46 3.17
N LEU A 321 -29.51 -14.42 2.62
CA LEU A 321 -30.03 -15.45 1.72
C LEU A 321 -30.65 -16.66 2.44
N GLY A 322 -30.48 -16.78 3.77
CA GLY A 322 -30.94 -17.94 4.53
C GLY A 322 -30.18 -19.24 4.24
N SER A 323 -28.97 -19.16 3.67
CA SER A 323 -28.21 -20.34 3.23
C SER A 323 -27.26 -20.90 4.30
N GLN A 324 -27.42 -20.49 5.56
CA GLN A 324 -26.52 -20.81 6.67
C GLN A 324 -26.37 -22.32 6.86
N GLU A 325 -27.47 -23.07 6.85
CA GLU A 325 -27.48 -24.51 7.15
C GLU A 325 -26.87 -25.40 6.06
N MET A 326 -26.48 -24.82 4.92
CA MET A 326 -25.95 -25.59 3.79
C MET A 326 -24.49 -26.02 4.06
N PRO A 327 -24.14 -27.33 4.02
CA PRO A 327 -22.78 -27.79 4.31
C PRO A 327 -21.69 -27.15 3.45
N GLN A 328 -21.95 -26.89 2.18
CA GLN A 328 -21.00 -26.21 1.29
C GLN A 328 -20.72 -24.76 1.72
N VAL A 329 -21.70 -24.08 2.33
CA VAL A 329 -21.53 -22.72 2.84
C VAL A 329 -20.63 -22.74 4.07
N HIS A 330 -20.79 -23.71 4.96
CA HIS A 330 -19.89 -23.88 6.11
C HIS A 330 -18.42 -24.07 5.69
N GLY A 331 -18.15 -24.91 4.67
CA GLY A 331 -16.81 -25.10 4.16
C GLY A 331 -16.18 -23.80 3.64
N MET A 332 -16.92 -23.04 2.83
CA MET A 332 -16.46 -21.76 2.32
C MET A 332 -16.25 -20.69 3.42
N MET A 333 -17.14 -20.65 4.41
CA MET A 333 -16.97 -19.76 5.57
C MET A 333 -15.73 -20.13 6.39
N ALA A 334 -15.47 -21.43 6.58
CA ALA A 334 -14.29 -21.93 7.27
C ALA A 334 -12.98 -21.50 6.57
N GLU A 335 -12.92 -21.56 5.23
CA GLU A 335 -11.75 -21.07 4.49
C GLU A 335 -11.44 -19.59 4.76
N ILE A 336 -12.45 -18.73 4.87
CA ILE A 336 -12.24 -17.31 5.21
C ILE A 336 -11.74 -17.16 6.66
N ILE A 337 -12.29 -17.94 7.60
CA ILE A 337 -11.88 -17.93 9.01
C ILE A 337 -10.42 -18.38 9.14
N GLU A 338 -10.02 -19.46 8.44
CA GLU A 338 -8.63 -19.93 8.40
C GLU A 338 -7.69 -18.84 7.89
N ASN A 339 -8.04 -18.16 6.79
CA ASN A 339 -7.25 -17.05 6.25
C ASN A 339 -7.08 -15.91 7.27
N LEU A 340 -8.14 -15.55 8.00
CA LEU A 340 -8.10 -14.54 9.05
C LEU A 340 -7.17 -14.95 10.20
N GLU A 341 -7.36 -16.14 10.75
CA GLU A 341 -6.61 -16.60 11.92
C GLU A 341 -5.14 -16.88 11.60
N ILE A 342 -4.82 -17.41 10.42
CA ILE A 342 -3.43 -17.54 9.95
C ILE A 342 -2.76 -16.16 9.85
N THR A 343 -3.45 -15.17 9.27
CA THR A 343 -2.89 -13.82 9.11
C THR A 343 -2.65 -13.16 10.48
N LYS A 344 -3.58 -13.31 11.44
CA LYS A 344 -3.44 -12.81 12.82
C LYS A 344 -2.30 -13.50 13.57
N ALA A 345 -2.18 -14.82 13.43
CA ALA A 345 -1.14 -15.61 14.08
C ALA A 345 0.26 -15.17 13.59
N LEU A 346 0.43 -15.00 12.28
CA LEU A 346 1.70 -14.57 11.70
C LEU A 346 2.06 -13.12 12.05
N LEU A 347 1.07 -12.21 12.11
CA LEU A 347 1.29 -10.85 12.58
C LEU A 347 1.78 -10.84 14.03
N ARG A 348 1.08 -11.58 14.91
CA ARG A 348 1.46 -11.70 16.32
C ARG A 348 2.84 -12.30 16.50
N ALA A 349 3.16 -13.38 15.79
CA ALA A 349 4.48 -13.99 15.85
C ALA A 349 5.58 -13.00 15.41
N ALA A 350 5.31 -12.20 14.37
CA ALA A 350 6.25 -11.18 13.95
C ALA A 350 6.54 -10.12 15.03
N GLU A 351 5.55 -9.79 15.86
CA GLU A 351 5.67 -8.77 16.91
C GLU A 351 6.25 -9.32 18.21
N VAL A 352 5.86 -10.53 18.61
CA VAL A 352 6.32 -11.17 19.86
C VAL A 352 7.80 -11.52 19.79
N ASP A 353 8.26 -12.00 18.63
CA ASP A 353 9.64 -12.41 18.41
C ASP A 353 10.51 -11.26 17.86
N ALA A 354 10.02 -10.02 17.87
CA ALA A 354 10.73 -8.85 17.36
C ALA A 354 12.05 -8.61 18.11
N GLU A 355 13.06 -8.11 17.39
CA GLU A 355 14.39 -7.84 17.95
C GLU A 355 14.89 -6.45 17.54
N LEU A 356 15.81 -5.88 18.33
CA LEU A 356 16.51 -4.66 17.96
C LEU A 356 17.50 -4.96 16.82
N ASP A 357 17.47 -4.15 15.77
CA ASP A 357 18.46 -4.20 14.71
C ASP A 357 19.76 -3.45 15.06
N GLU A 358 20.71 -3.45 14.11
CA GLU A 358 22.00 -2.75 14.25
C GLU A 358 21.87 -1.22 14.40
N TRP A 359 20.71 -0.64 14.05
CA TRP A 359 20.38 0.77 14.20
C TRP A 359 19.60 1.06 15.49
N GLY A 360 19.41 0.03 16.32
CA GLY A 360 18.64 0.07 17.56
C GLY A 360 17.15 0.27 17.31
N VAL A 361 16.61 -0.13 16.17
CA VAL A 361 15.17 -0.12 15.86
C VAL A 361 14.58 -1.48 16.19
N MET A 362 13.46 -1.51 16.91
CA MET A 362 12.73 -2.76 17.17
C MET A 362 12.04 -3.22 15.89
N CYS A 363 12.54 -4.29 15.29
CA CYS A 363 12.10 -4.80 14.00
C CYS A 363 11.26 -6.07 14.18
N PRO A 364 10.06 -6.14 13.58
CA PRO A 364 9.28 -7.38 13.57
C PRO A 364 9.99 -8.46 12.75
N VAL A 365 9.75 -9.73 13.09
CA VAL A 365 10.42 -10.86 12.44
C VAL A 365 10.05 -10.96 10.96
N ASP A 366 11.09 -11.02 10.12
CA ASP A 366 10.96 -11.04 8.66
C ASP A 366 10.17 -12.24 8.15
N ILE A 367 10.53 -13.45 8.59
CA ILE A 367 9.97 -14.66 8.01
C ILE A 367 8.45 -14.73 8.21
N SER A 368 7.94 -14.36 9.38
CA SER A 368 6.51 -14.34 9.70
C SER A 368 5.75 -13.37 8.81
N LEU A 369 6.25 -12.14 8.64
CA LEU A 369 5.66 -11.16 7.73
C LEU A 369 5.75 -11.62 6.27
N MET A 370 6.89 -12.16 5.85
CA MET A 370 7.09 -12.64 4.48
C MET A 370 6.14 -13.79 4.13
N VAL A 371 5.95 -14.74 5.06
CA VAL A 371 4.99 -15.84 4.88
C VAL A 371 3.56 -15.32 4.84
N ALA A 372 3.15 -14.43 5.76
CA ALA A 372 1.80 -13.86 5.77
C ALA A 372 1.47 -13.19 4.43
N ARG A 373 2.41 -12.37 3.96
CA ARG A 373 2.31 -11.65 2.70
C ARG A 373 2.27 -12.60 1.50
N GLN A 374 3.07 -13.67 1.52
CA GLN A 374 3.10 -14.68 0.47
C GLN A 374 1.82 -15.52 0.40
N GLN A 375 1.24 -15.87 1.54
CA GLN A 375 -0.04 -16.59 1.59
C GLN A 375 -1.18 -15.70 1.09
N PHE A 376 -1.16 -14.41 1.45
CA PHE A 376 -2.22 -13.47 1.07
C PHE A 376 -2.43 -13.33 -0.44
N ILE A 377 -1.37 -13.51 -1.25
CA ILE A 377 -1.44 -13.56 -2.73
C ILE A 377 -2.45 -14.60 -3.24
N ASN A 378 -2.61 -15.71 -2.52
CA ASN A 378 -3.57 -16.76 -2.84
C ASN A 378 -4.87 -16.62 -2.05
N MET A 379 -4.78 -16.22 -0.77
CA MET A 379 -5.94 -16.10 0.10
C MET A 379 -6.93 -15.04 -0.41
N TYR A 380 -6.46 -13.85 -0.81
CA TYR A 380 -7.36 -12.77 -1.19
C TYR A 380 -8.17 -13.06 -2.46
N PRO A 381 -7.57 -13.55 -3.57
CA PRO A 381 -8.37 -13.98 -4.72
C PRO A 381 -9.35 -15.10 -4.38
N ARG A 382 -8.96 -16.08 -3.54
CA ARG A 382 -9.87 -17.15 -3.11
C ARG A 382 -11.03 -16.62 -2.28
N MET A 383 -10.79 -15.67 -1.38
CA MET A 383 -11.87 -15.00 -0.65
C MET A 383 -12.83 -14.26 -1.60
N GLY A 384 -12.32 -13.60 -2.65
CA GLY A 384 -13.16 -13.01 -3.69
C GLY A 384 -13.99 -14.05 -4.45
N GLU A 385 -13.39 -15.18 -4.81
CA GLU A 385 -14.09 -16.31 -5.43
C GLU A 385 -15.17 -16.90 -4.50
N ILE A 386 -14.89 -17.01 -3.20
CA ILE A 386 -15.89 -17.45 -2.21
C ILE A 386 -17.09 -16.49 -2.20
N LEU A 387 -16.87 -15.18 -2.26
CA LEU A 387 -17.99 -14.23 -2.38
C LEU A 387 -18.80 -14.46 -3.68
N HIS A 388 -18.15 -14.80 -4.79
CA HIS A 388 -18.85 -15.20 -6.02
C HIS A 388 -19.70 -16.44 -5.82
N LEU A 389 -19.16 -17.48 -5.17
CA LEU A 389 -19.85 -18.75 -4.95
C LEU A 389 -21.01 -18.62 -3.96
N LEU A 390 -20.84 -17.83 -2.90
CA LEU A 390 -21.89 -17.54 -1.92
C LEU A 390 -23.01 -16.67 -2.52
N GLY A 391 -22.64 -15.69 -3.37
CA GLY A 391 -23.60 -14.74 -3.93
C GLY A 391 -24.29 -15.22 -5.20
N SER A 392 -23.59 -15.95 -6.07
CA SER A 392 -24.09 -16.44 -7.37
C SER A 392 -24.84 -15.34 -8.15
N SER A 393 -26.02 -15.65 -8.71
CA SER A 393 -26.86 -14.70 -9.44
C SER A 393 -27.33 -13.49 -8.59
N SER A 394 -27.30 -13.57 -7.25
CA SER A 394 -27.64 -12.43 -6.39
C SER A 394 -26.66 -11.28 -6.52
N LEU A 395 -25.43 -11.52 -7.01
CA LEU A 395 -24.47 -10.46 -7.34
C LEU A 395 -24.80 -9.74 -8.65
N MET A 396 -25.66 -10.32 -9.49
CA MET A 396 -26.13 -9.70 -10.75
C MET A 396 -27.54 -9.13 -10.62
N ALA A 397 -28.37 -9.72 -9.77
CA ALA A 397 -29.70 -9.24 -9.42
C ALA A 397 -29.64 -8.10 -8.39
N VAL A 398 -28.92 -7.02 -8.75
CA VAL A 398 -28.70 -5.81 -7.94
C VAL A 398 -29.15 -4.58 -8.71
N PRO A 399 -30.44 -4.17 -8.64
CA PRO A 399 -30.86 -2.89 -9.20
C PRO A 399 -30.06 -1.72 -8.59
N THR A 400 -30.11 -0.56 -9.25
CA THR A 400 -29.49 0.66 -8.76
C THR A 400 -30.33 1.31 -7.66
N GLU A 401 -29.75 2.24 -6.91
CA GLU A 401 -30.47 3.04 -5.92
C GLU A 401 -31.67 3.78 -6.52
N ALA A 402 -31.52 4.25 -7.77
CA ALA A 402 -32.56 4.99 -8.47
C ALA A 402 -33.79 4.12 -8.79
N ASP A 403 -33.59 2.83 -9.03
CA ASP A 403 -34.65 1.90 -9.43
C ASP A 403 -35.69 1.68 -8.33
N PHE A 404 -35.32 1.86 -7.05
CA PHE A 404 -36.26 1.86 -5.91
C PHE A 404 -37.26 3.01 -5.93
N ARG A 405 -37.09 3.99 -6.82
CA ARG A 405 -38.04 5.07 -7.10
C ARG A 405 -38.54 5.06 -8.55
N GLY A 406 -38.18 4.03 -9.31
CA GLY A 406 -38.53 3.86 -10.71
C GLY A 406 -39.91 3.22 -10.90
N PRO A 407 -40.35 3.03 -12.16
CA PRO A 407 -41.66 2.45 -12.48
C PRO A 407 -41.83 1.00 -12.03
N LEU A 408 -40.72 0.27 -11.77
CA LEU A 408 -40.72 -1.11 -11.25
C LEU A 408 -40.41 -1.17 -9.75
N ALA A 409 -40.49 -0.06 -9.02
CA ALA A 409 -40.12 -0.04 -7.60
C ALA A 409 -40.96 -1.00 -6.75
N GLU A 410 -42.25 -1.15 -7.02
CA GLU A 410 -43.11 -2.09 -6.30
C GLU A 410 -42.67 -3.54 -6.53
N ASP A 411 -42.38 -3.91 -7.78
CA ASP A 411 -41.87 -5.24 -8.12
C ASP A 411 -40.50 -5.49 -7.49
N ILE A 412 -39.59 -4.52 -7.55
CA ILE A 412 -38.26 -4.62 -6.92
C ILE A 412 -38.40 -4.87 -5.42
N ASN A 413 -39.23 -4.09 -4.74
CA ASN A 413 -39.43 -4.25 -3.30
C ASN A 413 -40.04 -5.60 -2.95
N LYS A 414 -40.99 -6.09 -3.74
CA LYS A 414 -41.66 -7.37 -3.51
C LYS A 414 -40.78 -8.58 -3.81
N TYR A 415 -40.08 -8.58 -4.94
CA TYR A 415 -39.39 -9.77 -5.46
C TYR A 415 -37.92 -9.89 -5.01
N LEU A 416 -37.33 -8.83 -4.47
CA LEU A 416 -35.97 -8.88 -3.89
C LEU A 416 -35.95 -8.89 -2.36
N GLU A 417 -37.09 -8.82 -1.68
CA GLU A 417 -37.16 -9.06 -0.25
C GLU A 417 -36.82 -10.53 0.07
N THR A 418 -36.24 -10.78 1.24
CA THR A 418 -36.05 -12.12 1.79
C THR A 418 -36.73 -12.21 3.15
N ASP A 419 -36.89 -13.43 3.68
CA ASP A 419 -37.40 -13.64 5.03
C ASP A 419 -36.59 -12.93 6.13
N PHE A 420 -35.36 -12.48 5.79
CA PHE A 420 -34.41 -11.90 6.72
C PHE A 420 -34.04 -10.44 6.43
N SER A 421 -34.48 -9.87 5.30
CA SER A 421 -34.05 -8.53 4.89
C SER A 421 -34.99 -7.88 3.88
N SER A 422 -35.18 -6.57 4.02
CA SER A 422 -35.87 -5.76 3.01
C SER A 422 -35.11 -5.82 1.67
N ALA A 423 -35.83 -5.65 0.55
CA ALA A 423 -35.21 -5.59 -0.76
C ALA A 423 -34.09 -4.53 -0.85
N LYS A 424 -34.28 -3.37 -0.22
CA LYS A 424 -33.30 -2.28 -0.22
C LYS A 424 -32.03 -2.64 0.55
N ASP A 425 -32.17 -3.25 1.72
CA ASP A 425 -31.02 -3.64 2.54
C ASP A 425 -30.26 -4.81 1.90
N ARG A 426 -30.98 -5.80 1.34
CA ARG A 426 -30.39 -6.87 0.54
C ARG A 426 -29.58 -6.29 -0.63
N VAL A 427 -30.18 -5.42 -1.45
CA VAL A 427 -29.48 -4.85 -2.61
C VAL A 427 -28.26 -4.04 -2.17
N ARG A 428 -28.37 -3.25 -1.10
CA ARG A 428 -27.23 -2.50 -0.54
C ARG A 428 -26.07 -3.41 -0.14
N LEU A 429 -26.36 -4.53 0.54
CA LEU A 429 -25.35 -5.52 0.92
C LEU A 429 -24.72 -6.19 -0.30
N PHE A 430 -25.54 -6.60 -1.27
CA PHE A 430 -25.04 -7.28 -2.47
C PHE A 430 -24.31 -6.32 -3.43
N ARG A 431 -24.61 -5.02 -3.42
CA ARG A 431 -23.78 -3.99 -4.07
C ARG A 431 -22.40 -3.89 -3.43
N LEU A 432 -22.31 -3.97 -2.09
CA LEU A 432 -21.01 -4.03 -1.40
C LEU A 432 -20.22 -5.29 -1.75
N ALA A 433 -20.88 -6.45 -1.80
CA ALA A 433 -20.25 -7.70 -2.22
C ALA A 433 -19.77 -7.63 -3.68
N TRP A 434 -20.62 -7.16 -4.58
CA TRP A 434 -20.29 -6.99 -5.98
C TRP A 434 -19.13 -6.00 -6.18
N ASP A 435 -19.11 -4.88 -5.46
CA ASP A 435 -18.01 -3.92 -5.58
C ASP A 435 -16.71 -4.41 -4.92
N THR A 436 -16.78 -5.43 -4.06
CA THR A 436 -15.61 -6.11 -3.48
C THR A 436 -14.94 -7.07 -4.46
N CYS A 437 -15.70 -7.76 -5.32
CA CYS A 437 -15.18 -8.90 -6.09
C CYS A 437 -15.55 -8.95 -7.58
N CYS A 438 -16.49 -8.14 -8.06
CA CYS A 438 -16.98 -8.17 -9.46
C CYS A 438 -16.68 -6.88 -10.23
N SER A 439 -16.66 -5.73 -9.56
CA SER A 439 -16.44 -4.44 -10.22
C SER A 439 -15.01 -4.28 -10.75
N ALA A 440 -14.77 -3.24 -11.55
CA ALA A 440 -13.42 -2.87 -11.98
C ALA A 440 -12.53 -2.55 -10.76
N PHE A 441 -13.08 -1.90 -9.73
CA PHE A 441 -12.41 -1.67 -8.46
C PHE A 441 -12.04 -2.99 -7.77
N GLY A 442 -13.00 -3.90 -7.57
CA GLY A 442 -12.75 -5.22 -6.95
C GLY A 442 -11.72 -6.06 -7.73
N SER A 443 -11.79 -6.02 -9.07
CA SER A 443 -10.81 -6.67 -9.94
C SER A 443 -9.41 -6.10 -9.79
N ARG A 444 -9.27 -4.76 -9.70
CA ARG A 444 -7.99 -4.11 -9.39
C ARG A 444 -7.49 -4.48 -8.01
N GLN A 445 -8.34 -4.61 -6.99
CA GLN A 445 -7.93 -5.07 -5.67
C GLN A 445 -7.33 -6.47 -5.72
N ILE A 446 -7.93 -7.39 -6.49
CA ILE A 446 -7.38 -8.75 -6.69
C ILE A 446 -6.01 -8.68 -7.36
N LEU A 447 -5.87 -7.89 -8.43
CA LEU A 447 -4.58 -7.72 -9.13
C LEU A 447 -3.53 -7.09 -8.22
N TYR A 448 -3.93 -6.08 -7.45
CA TYR A 448 -3.11 -5.39 -6.49
C TYR A 448 -2.55 -6.36 -5.46
N GLU A 449 -3.39 -7.10 -4.72
CA GLU A 449 -2.89 -8.02 -3.68
C GLU A 449 -2.03 -9.16 -4.25
N ARG A 450 -2.23 -9.56 -5.52
CA ARG A 450 -1.37 -10.56 -6.19
C ARG A 450 0.05 -10.07 -6.42
N PHE A 451 0.23 -8.80 -6.79
CA PHE A 451 1.51 -8.26 -7.25
C PHE A 451 2.06 -7.11 -6.41
N PHE A 452 1.36 -6.74 -5.33
CA PHE A 452 1.71 -5.65 -4.43
C PHE A 452 3.17 -5.66 -3.96
N GLN A 453 3.79 -6.86 -3.94
CA GLN A 453 5.15 -7.08 -3.45
C GLN A 453 6.03 -7.81 -4.48
N GLY A 454 5.64 -7.74 -5.74
CA GLY A 454 6.25 -8.52 -6.80
C GLY A 454 5.63 -9.91 -6.96
N ASP A 455 6.11 -10.60 -7.99
CA ASP A 455 5.63 -11.91 -8.39
C ASP A 455 5.92 -13.00 -7.35
N ARG A 456 4.97 -13.93 -7.17
CA ARG A 456 5.08 -15.05 -6.23
C ARG A 456 6.33 -15.91 -6.49
N ASN A 457 6.64 -16.22 -7.74
CA ASN A 457 7.77 -17.11 -8.04
C ASN A 457 9.10 -16.47 -7.60
N ARG A 458 9.23 -15.16 -7.75
CA ARG A 458 10.40 -14.44 -7.24
C ARG A 458 10.45 -14.44 -5.71
N ASN A 459 9.32 -14.23 -5.06
CA ASN A 459 9.24 -14.20 -3.59
C ASN A 459 9.54 -15.58 -2.96
N VAL A 460 9.09 -16.69 -3.55
CA VAL A 460 9.42 -18.04 -3.04
C VAL A 460 10.89 -18.39 -3.24
N VAL A 461 11.54 -17.93 -4.32
CA VAL A 461 12.99 -18.08 -4.49
C VAL A 461 13.73 -17.34 -3.38
N ILE A 462 13.36 -16.08 -3.12
CA ILE A 462 13.97 -15.29 -2.04
C ILE A 462 13.78 -15.98 -0.69
N MET A 463 12.59 -16.50 -0.39
CA MET A 463 12.30 -17.22 0.84
C MET A 463 13.16 -18.48 0.96
N ASN A 464 13.21 -19.31 -0.09
CA ASN A 464 13.99 -20.55 -0.10
C ASN A 464 15.50 -20.31 0.05
N THR A 465 16.02 -19.22 -0.50
CA THR A 465 17.45 -18.87 -0.39
C THR A 465 17.80 -18.28 0.97
N ARG A 466 16.89 -17.56 1.62
CA ARG A 466 17.18 -16.86 2.88
C ARG A 466 16.88 -17.66 4.15
N TYR A 467 16.01 -18.66 4.05
CA TYR A 467 15.62 -19.47 5.21
C TYR A 467 16.72 -20.49 5.53
N ASP A 468 17.26 -20.42 6.75
CA ASP A 468 18.25 -21.38 7.24
C ASP A 468 17.61 -22.75 7.41
N LYS A 469 18.15 -23.73 6.71
CA LYS A 469 17.65 -25.12 6.69
C LYS A 469 18.55 -26.08 7.45
N GLU A 470 19.75 -25.66 7.80
CA GLU A 470 20.76 -26.53 8.41
C GLU A 470 20.30 -27.12 9.76
N PRO A 471 19.62 -26.39 10.66
CA PRO A 471 19.16 -26.98 11.92
C PRO A 471 18.20 -28.17 11.73
N MET A 472 17.25 -28.07 10.78
CA MET A 472 16.31 -29.15 10.49
C MET A 472 16.99 -30.32 9.77
N SER A 473 17.94 -30.03 8.87
CA SER A 473 18.76 -31.07 8.24
C SER A 473 19.61 -31.82 9.28
N GLN A 474 20.22 -31.11 10.22
CA GLN A 474 21.01 -31.71 11.29
C GLN A 474 20.15 -32.60 12.19
N PHE A 475 18.94 -32.16 12.55
CA PHE A 475 18.00 -33.01 13.30
C PHE A 475 17.71 -34.35 12.60
N VAL A 476 17.53 -34.34 11.27
CA VAL A 476 17.33 -35.58 10.50
C VAL A 476 18.59 -36.44 10.49
N LEU A 477 19.77 -35.84 10.33
CA LEU A 477 21.04 -36.56 10.39
C LEU A 477 21.27 -37.20 11.77
N ASP A 478 20.97 -36.47 12.85
CA ASP A 478 21.09 -36.96 14.22
C ASP A 478 20.16 -38.15 14.46
N PHE A 479 18.93 -38.14 13.91
CA PHE A 479 18.03 -39.28 13.97
C PHE A 479 18.55 -40.51 13.20
N LEU A 480 19.12 -40.31 12.00
CA LEU A 480 19.68 -41.39 11.20
C LEU A 480 20.93 -42.03 11.83
N ASN A 481 21.63 -41.30 12.70
CA ASN A 481 22.85 -41.74 13.36
C ASN A 481 22.60 -42.36 14.75
N GLN A 482 21.35 -42.55 15.16
CA GLN A 482 21.01 -43.26 16.40
C GLN A 482 21.07 -44.78 16.15
N GLU A 483 21.90 -45.48 16.94
CA GLU A 483 22.01 -46.96 16.94
C GLU A 483 20.82 -47.66 17.60
#